data_AF-A0A524CUL0-F1
#
_entry.id   AF-A0A524CUL0-F1
#
_cell.length_a   1.000
_cell.length_b   1.000
_cell.length_c   1.000
_cell.angle_alpha   90.00
_cell.angle_beta   90.00
_cell.angle_gamma   90.00
#
_symmetry.space_group_name_H-M   'P 1'
#
loop_
_entity.id
_entity.type
_entity.pdbx_description
1 polymer ?
#
loop_
_entity_poly.entity_id
_entity_poly.type
_entity_poly.pdbx_seq_one_letter_code
_entity_poly.pdbx_strand_id
1 'polypeptide(L)'
;MQMFYSVFSFMIIIQALLVQSIWLMLGRKARNRYLSDIMHFRNPSSSLSRYYGWRTDSFANAIVEGVLLEFILVGSLIVLSLLLASIEALFSQSLIILFVVVLTFLSSLQLAWRVREIAKAENRLIDSIKPARDKIGIARDIIENLYSQGEMGDGRVWFALFRLSTRPDQVGWAIRDVLMEKSKEEQEKAEKVLASQDKTDKGIPGPSIE
;
A
#
# COMPACT_ATOMS: atom_id res chain seq x y z
N MET A 1 28.40 -35.26 8.63
CA MET A 1 27.24 -34.66 9.34
C MET A 1 27.21 -33.13 9.25
N GLN A 2 28.27 -32.38 9.60
CA GLN A 2 28.24 -30.90 9.55
C GLN A 2 27.86 -30.30 8.19
N MET A 3 28.33 -30.87 7.08
CA MET A 3 27.95 -30.40 5.73
C MET A 3 26.44 -30.56 5.45
N PHE A 4 25.82 -31.65 5.91
CA PHE A 4 24.39 -31.89 5.75
C PHE A 4 23.54 -30.93 6.59
N TYR A 5 23.96 -30.65 7.83
CA TYR A 5 23.33 -29.64 8.68
C TYR A 5 23.42 -28.23 8.06
N SER A 6 24.59 -27.85 7.54
CA SER A 6 24.79 -26.58 6.84
C SER A 6 23.86 -26.42 5.62
N VAL A 7 23.76 -27.46 4.78
CA VAL A 7 22.87 -27.44 3.59
C VAL A 7 21.40 -27.36 4.01
N PHE A 8 20.99 -28.08 5.05
CA PHE A 8 19.60 -28.05 5.52
C PHE A 8 19.22 -26.69 6.13
N SER A 9 20.08 -26.10 6.97
CA SER A 9 19.88 -24.74 7.50
C SER A 9 19.77 -23.70 6.37
N PHE A 10 20.60 -23.85 5.33
CA PHE A 10 20.55 -22.97 4.15
C PHE A 10 19.21 -23.09 3.40
N MET A 11 18.69 -24.31 3.24
CA MET A 11 17.38 -24.55 2.61
C MET A 11 16.22 -23.93 3.40
N ILE A 12 16.26 -23.99 4.73
CA ILE A 12 15.27 -23.31 5.61
C ILE A 12 15.26 -21.81 5.33
N ILE A 13 16.43 -21.18 5.26
CA ILE A 13 16.56 -19.74 5.01
C ILE A 13 16.03 -19.38 3.61
N ILE A 14 16.41 -20.14 2.58
CA ILE A 14 15.91 -19.92 1.22
C ILE A 14 14.39 -20.03 1.16
N GLN A 15 13.82 -21.07 1.77
CA GLN A 15 12.38 -21.28 1.78
C GLN A 15 11.66 -20.12 2.47
N ALA A 16 12.18 -19.64 3.60
CA ALA A 16 11.63 -18.50 4.30
C ALA A 16 11.64 -17.22 3.44
N LEU A 17 12.78 -16.93 2.81
CA LEU A 17 12.91 -15.79 1.90
C LEU A 17 11.98 -15.90 0.69
N LEU A 18 11.78 -17.11 0.16
CA LEU A 18 10.86 -17.36 -0.95
C LEU A 18 9.42 -17.07 -0.54
N VAL A 19 8.97 -17.60 0.60
CA VAL A 19 7.62 -17.35 1.13
C VAL A 19 7.41 -15.85 1.37
N GLN A 20 8.37 -15.18 2.02
CA GLN A 20 8.32 -13.74 2.24
C GLN A 20 8.26 -12.95 0.93
N SER A 21 9.07 -13.32 -0.07
CA SER A 21 9.10 -12.64 -1.37
C SER A 21 7.78 -12.77 -2.12
N ILE A 22 7.19 -13.97 -2.15
CA ILE A 22 5.87 -14.21 -2.74
C ILE A 22 4.81 -13.36 -2.01
N TRP A 23 4.86 -13.32 -0.69
CA TRP A 23 3.91 -12.53 0.12
C TRP A 23 4.00 -11.04 -0.20
N LEU A 24 5.22 -10.50 -0.26
CA LEU A 24 5.45 -9.09 -0.61
C LEU A 24 5.00 -8.76 -2.04
N MET A 25 5.23 -9.66 -2.99
CA MET A 25 4.75 -9.49 -4.37
C MET A 25 3.22 -9.47 -4.44
N LEU A 26 2.55 -10.39 -3.76
CA LEU A 26 1.09 -10.42 -3.67
C LEU A 26 0.55 -9.13 -3.03
N GLY A 27 1.15 -8.71 -1.90
CA GLY A 27 0.79 -7.47 -1.22
C GLY A 27 0.96 -6.22 -2.09
N ARG A 28 2.06 -6.11 -2.84
CA ARG A 28 2.30 -5.01 -3.80
C ARG A 28 1.26 -5.00 -4.92
N LYS A 29 0.98 -6.16 -5.51
CA LYS A 29 -0.01 -6.29 -6.59
C LYS A 29 -1.42 -5.95 -6.10
N ALA A 30 -1.77 -6.39 -4.90
CA ALA A 30 -3.04 -6.10 -4.25
C ALA A 30 -3.19 -4.61 -3.95
N ARG A 31 -2.15 -3.98 -3.38
CA ARG A 31 -2.10 -2.53 -3.14
C ARG A 31 -2.32 -1.74 -4.42
N ASN A 32 -1.58 -2.04 -5.49
CA ASN A 32 -1.64 -1.26 -6.73
C ASN A 32 -3.03 -1.34 -7.38
N ARG A 33 -3.67 -2.51 -7.34
CA ARG A 33 -5.05 -2.67 -7.81
C ARG A 33 -6.05 -1.89 -6.97
N TYR A 34 -5.91 -1.94 -5.65
CA TYR A 34 -6.77 -1.19 -4.75
C TYR A 34 -6.60 0.33 -4.92
N LEU A 35 -5.37 0.81 -4.97
CA LEU A 35 -5.07 2.22 -5.25
C LEU A 35 -5.70 2.66 -6.58
N SER A 36 -5.57 1.84 -7.63
CA SER A 36 -6.19 2.12 -8.92
C SER A 36 -7.72 2.23 -8.81
N ASP A 37 -8.39 1.34 -8.09
CA ASP A 37 -9.85 1.40 -7.88
C ASP A 37 -10.26 2.70 -7.15
N ILE A 38 -9.63 3.02 -6.01
CA ILE A 38 -10.03 4.18 -5.18
C ILE A 38 -9.69 5.52 -5.84
N MET A 39 -8.59 5.62 -6.61
CA MET A 39 -8.23 6.85 -7.33
C MET A 39 -9.23 7.17 -8.46
N HIS A 40 -9.96 6.18 -8.94
CA HIS A 40 -11.05 6.37 -9.90
C HIS A 40 -12.44 6.44 -9.23
N PHE A 41 -12.48 6.60 -7.90
CA PHE A 41 -13.70 6.66 -7.10
C PHE A 41 -14.59 5.42 -7.26
N ARG A 42 -13.99 4.25 -7.47
CA ARG A 42 -14.68 2.97 -7.63
C ARG A 42 -14.52 2.11 -6.38
N ASN A 43 -15.55 1.34 -6.08
CA ASN A 43 -15.45 0.31 -5.06
C ASN A 43 -14.48 -0.80 -5.50
N PRO A 44 -13.81 -1.47 -4.54
CA PRO A 44 -12.87 -2.56 -4.82
C PRO A 44 -13.53 -3.67 -5.65
N SER A 45 -13.07 -3.85 -6.89
CA SER A 45 -13.73 -4.74 -7.85
C SER A 45 -13.10 -6.13 -7.87
N SER A 46 -11.77 -6.20 -7.94
CA SER A 46 -11.02 -7.45 -8.01
C SER A 46 -10.86 -8.12 -6.64
N SER A 47 -10.63 -9.43 -6.61
CA SER A 47 -10.36 -10.18 -5.37
C SER A 47 -9.15 -9.62 -4.61
N LEU A 48 -8.06 -9.32 -5.32
CA LEU A 48 -6.86 -8.71 -4.72
C LEU A 48 -7.12 -7.30 -4.18
N SER A 49 -7.94 -6.50 -4.88
CA SER A 49 -8.33 -5.17 -4.40
C SER A 49 -9.17 -5.27 -3.12
N ARG A 50 -10.18 -6.15 -3.10
CA ARG A 50 -11.00 -6.42 -1.91
C ARG A 50 -10.18 -6.92 -0.74
N TYR A 51 -9.22 -7.82 -0.97
CA TYR A 51 -8.29 -8.30 0.06
C TYR A 51 -7.44 -7.16 0.63
N TYR A 52 -6.87 -6.29 -0.22
CA TYR A 52 -6.09 -5.16 0.28
C TYR A 52 -6.98 -4.15 1.04
N GLY A 53 -8.20 -3.89 0.55
CA GLY A 53 -9.18 -3.07 1.24
C GLY A 53 -9.49 -3.60 2.64
N TRP A 54 -9.80 -4.90 2.75
CA TRP A 54 -10.01 -5.60 4.03
C TRP A 54 -8.79 -5.47 4.96
N ARG A 55 -7.58 -5.70 4.45
CA ARG A 55 -6.33 -5.54 5.22
C ARG A 55 -6.21 -4.14 5.81
N THR A 56 -6.49 -3.12 5.02
CA THR A 56 -6.35 -1.71 5.45
C THR A 56 -7.51 -1.19 6.28
N ASP A 57 -8.58 -1.99 6.44
CA ASP A 57 -9.78 -1.57 7.14
C ASP A 57 -9.59 -1.43 8.65
N SER A 58 -8.82 -2.35 9.24
CA SER A 58 -8.52 -2.31 10.65
C SER A 58 -7.12 -2.82 10.96
N PHE A 59 -6.56 -2.32 12.06
CA PHE A 59 -5.32 -2.85 12.62
C PHE A 59 -5.41 -4.35 12.92
N ALA A 60 -6.58 -4.81 13.37
CA ALA A 60 -6.83 -6.22 13.67
C ALA A 60 -6.72 -7.08 12.40
N ASN A 61 -7.28 -6.66 11.27
CA ASN A 61 -7.18 -7.39 10.01
C ASN A 61 -5.72 -7.52 9.55
N ALA A 62 -4.93 -6.46 9.70
CA ALA A 62 -3.51 -6.49 9.38
C ALA A 62 -2.71 -7.44 10.30
N ILE A 63 -3.08 -7.55 11.59
CA ILE A 63 -2.52 -8.56 12.50
C ILE A 63 -2.91 -9.97 12.08
N VAL A 64 -4.21 -10.20 11.81
CA VAL A 64 -4.73 -11.51 11.38
C VAL A 64 -3.99 -11.99 10.13
N GLU A 65 -3.75 -11.10 9.18
CA GLU A 65 -2.94 -11.42 8.02
C GLU A 65 -1.49 -11.78 8.37
N GLY A 66 -0.85 -11.03 9.28
CA GLY A 66 0.50 -11.35 9.77
C GLY A 66 0.58 -12.74 10.41
N VAL A 67 -0.40 -13.08 11.24
CA VAL A 67 -0.52 -14.40 11.87
C VAL A 67 -0.72 -15.49 10.80
N LEU A 68 -1.55 -15.23 9.79
CA LEU A 68 -1.75 -16.18 8.69
C LEU A 68 -0.47 -16.41 7.87
N LEU A 69 0.33 -15.37 7.64
CA LEU A 69 1.65 -15.51 7.03
C LEU A 69 2.58 -16.38 7.89
N GLU A 70 2.57 -16.21 9.21
CA GLU A 70 3.38 -17.03 10.12
C GLU A 70 2.99 -18.50 10.04
N PHE A 71 1.68 -18.79 10.04
CA PHE A 71 1.18 -20.16 9.88
C PHE A 71 1.61 -20.78 8.56
N ILE A 72 1.54 -20.03 7.46
CA ILE A 72 2.01 -20.49 6.15
C ILE A 72 3.51 -20.74 6.17
N LEU A 73 4.29 -19.84 6.77
CA LEU A 73 5.73 -19.95 6.87
C LEU A 73 6.13 -21.20 7.66
N VAL A 74 5.65 -21.34 8.90
CA VAL A 74 5.94 -22.49 9.76
C VAL A 74 5.44 -23.79 9.12
N GLY A 75 4.24 -23.80 8.57
CA GLY A 75 3.69 -24.95 7.85
C GLY A 75 4.57 -25.36 6.66
N SER A 76 5.06 -24.38 5.89
CA SER A 76 5.96 -24.65 4.76
C SER A 76 7.31 -25.22 5.20
N LEU A 77 7.85 -24.79 6.35
CA LEU A 77 9.08 -25.32 6.92
C LEU A 77 8.91 -26.75 7.43
N ILE A 78 7.76 -27.07 8.05
CA ILE A 78 7.43 -28.43 8.49
C ILE A 78 7.35 -29.35 7.27
N VAL A 79 6.63 -28.96 6.22
CA VAL A 79 6.51 -29.73 4.97
C VAL A 79 7.89 -29.93 4.33
N LEU A 80 8.71 -28.88 4.24
CA LEU A 80 10.07 -28.98 3.71
C LEU A 80 10.91 -29.99 4.51
N SER A 81 10.83 -29.94 5.84
CA SER A 81 11.58 -30.85 6.72
C SER A 81 11.15 -32.30 6.56
N LEU A 82 9.85 -32.56 6.40
CA LEU A 82 9.32 -33.90 6.16
C LEU A 82 9.77 -34.46 4.80
N LEU A 83 9.95 -33.60 3.80
CA LEU A 83 10.36 -34.02 2.45
C LEU A 83 11.87 -34.27 2.33
N LEU A 84 12.70 -33.48 3.02
CA LEU A 84 14.16 -33.50 2.84
C LEU A 84 14.93 -34.23 3.94
N ALA A 85 14.35 -34.34 5.14
CA ALA A 85 15.05 -34.86 6.30
C ALA A 85 14.08 -35.56 7.26
N SER A 86 14.03 -35.14 8.53
CA SER A 86 13.15 -35.67 9.58
C SER A 86 12.63 -34.53 10.47
N ILE A 87 11.63 -34.81 11.30
CA ILE A 87 11.14 -33.86 12.31
C ILE A 87 12.23 -33.52 13.34
N GLU A 88 13.10 -34.47 13.67
CA GLU A 88 14.22 -34.23 14.60
C GLU A 88 15.22 -33.21 14.04
N ALA A 89 15.47 -33.25 12.73
CA ALA A 89 16.31 -32.26 12.05
C ALA A 89 15.70 -30.85 12.17
N LEU A 90 14.37 -30.71 12.09
CA LEU A 90 13.68 -29.43 12.32
C LEU A 90 13.95 -28.91 13.75
N PHE A 91 13.79 -29.76 14.77
CA PHE A 91 14.02 -29.39 16.16
C PHE A 91 15.47 -28.99 16.44
N SER A 92 16.43 -29.65 15.78
CA SER A 92 17.84 -29.26 15.86
C SER A 92 18.11 -27.85 15.31
N GLN A 93 17.24 -27.36 14.43
CA GLN A 93 17.31 -26.01 13.82
C GLN A 93 16.33 -25.02 14.46
N SER A 94 15.76 -25.34 15.62
CA SER A 94 14.73 -24.54 16.30
C SER A 94 15.13 -23.09 16.51
N LEU A 95 16.41 -22.79 16.82
CA LEU A 95 16.89 -21.41 16.97
C LEU A 95 16.85 -20.62 15.65
N ILE A 96 17.20 -21.25 14.52
CA ILE A 96 17.15 -20.60 13.20
C ILE A 96 15.69 -20.35 12.81
N ILE A 97 14.83 -21.35 13.02
CA ILE A 97 13.40 -21.24 12.72
C ILE A 97 12.77 -20.14 13.58
N LEU A 98 13.07 -20.11 14.88
CA LEU A 98 12.61 -19.06 15.78
C LEU A 98 13.06 -17.68 15.31
N PHE A 99 14.33 -17.54 14.91
CA PHE A 99 14.85 -16.28 14.38
C PHE A 99 14.09 -15.82 13.13
N VAL A 100 13.86 -16.73 12.18
CA VAL A 100 13.11 -16.46 10.95
C VAL A 100 11.66 -16.06 11.24
N VAL A 101 11.00 -16.76 12.18
CA VAL A 101 9.63 -16.46 12.61
C VAL A 101 9.59 -15.07 13.25
N VAL A 102 10.46 -14.77 14.21
CA VAL A 102 10.52 -13.45 14.87
C VAL A 102 10.74 -12.31 13.87
N LEU A 103 11.62 -12.48 12.89
CA LEU A 103 11.82 -11.46 11.86
C LEU A 103 10.57 -11.25 10.99
N THR A 104 9.88 -12.33 10.64
CA THR A 104 8.63 -12.28 9.88
C THR A 104 7.52 -11.61 10.69
N PHE A 105 7.44 -11.91 11.99
CA PHE A 105 6.52 -11.28 12.93
C PHE A 105 6.73 -9.78 12.99
N LEU A 106 7.99 -9.35 13.18
CA LEU A 106 8.34 -7.92 13.23
C LEU A 106 7.98 -7.20 11.93
N SER A 107 8.22 -7.81 10.78
CA SER A 107 7.83 -7.26 9.48
C SER A 107 6.30 -7.09 9.36
N SER A 108 5.55 -8.10 9.77
CA SER A 108 4.09 -8.07 9.78
C SER A 108 3.54 -7.03 10.75
N LEU A 109 4.18 -6.89 11.91
CA LEU A 109 3.84 -5.90 12.93
C LEU A 109 4.07 -4.48 12.43
N GLN A 110 5.21 -4.19 11.80
CA GLN A 110 5.49 -2.89 11.18
C GLN A 110 4.39 -2.49 10.18
N LEU A 111 3.93 -3.44 9.37
CA LEU A 111 2.87 -3.21 8.41
C LEU A 111 1.53 -2.98 9.08
N ALA A 112 1.20 -3.73 10.13
CA ALA A 112 0.00 -3.48 10.92
C ALA A 112 0.04 -2.08 11.56
N TRP A 113 1.18 -1.67 12.13
CA TRP A 113 1.36 -0.32 12.66
C TRP A 113 1.11 0.76 11.61
N ARG A 114 1.59 0.55 10.38
CA ARG A 114 1.30 1.45 9.25
C ARG A 114 -0.19 1.56 8.95
N VAL A 115 -0.92 0.43 8.97
CA VAL A 115 -2.38 0.42 8.79
C VAL A 115 -3.07 1.17 9.93
N ARG A 116 -2.59 1.04 11.17
CA ARG A 116 -3.13 1.79 12.31
C ARG A 116 -2.99 3.30 12.12
N GLU A 117 -1.86 3.76 11.59
CA GLU A 117 -1.64 5.19 11.32
C GLU A 117 -2.56 5.70 10.22
N ILE A 118 -2.79 4.91 9.16
CA ILE A 118 -3.76 5.23 8.11
C ILE A 118 -5.18 5.34 8.69
N ALA A 119 -5.61 4.38 9.49
CA ALA A 119 -6.92 4.40 10.13
C ALA A 119 -7.09 5.61 11.08
N LYS A 120 -6.02 6.00 11.80
CA LYS A 120 -6.01 7.22 12.61
C LYS A 120 -6.15 8.49 11.75
N ALA A 121 -5.48 8.56 10.61
CA ALA A 121 -5.60 9.69 9.68
C ALA A 121 -7.03 9.77 9.12
N GLU A 122 -7.61 8.63 8.73
CA GLU A 122 -8.99 8.54 8.26
C GLU A 122 -10.00 9.02 9.32
N ASN A 123 -9.87 8.57 10.57
CA ASN A 123 -10.74 9.03 11.66
C ASN A 123 -10.59 10.53 11.92
N ARG A 124 -9.37 11.09 11.88
CA ARG A 124 -9.17 12.54 12.02
C ARG A 124 -9.87 13.35 10.94
N LEU A 125 -9.87 12.85 9.69
CA LEU A 125 -10.59 13.49 8.58
C LEU A 125 -12.11 13.41 8.76
N ILE A 126 -12.62 12.26 9.22
CA ILE A 126 -14.04 12.12 9.54
C ILE A 126 -14.41 13.10 10.67
N ASP A 127 -13.62 13.16 11.74
CA ASP A 127 -13.88 14.00 12.91
C ASP A 127 -13.83 15.50 12.57
N SER A 128 -13.05 15.91 11.56
CA SER A 128 -13.02 17.31 11.10
C SER A 128 -14.17 17.66 10.16
N ILE A 129 -14.51 16.78 9.22
CA ILE A 129 -15.49 17.09 8.16
C ILE A 129 -16.92 16.80 8.61
N LYS A 130 -17.16 15.70 9.34
CA LYS A 130 -18.51 15.26 9.70
C LYS A 130 -19.31 16.29 10.53
N PRO A 131 -18.76 16.94 11.56
CA PRO A 131 -19.52 17.92 12.35
C PRO A 131 -19.67 19.28 11.65
N ALA A 132 -18.95 19.52 10.55
CA ALA A 132 -18.96 20.81 9.88
C ALA A 132 -20.25 21.08 9.12
N ARG A 133 -20.70 22.33 9.17
CA ARG A 133 -21.83 22.83 8.37
C ARG A 133 -21.47 22.90 6.89
N ASP A 134 -20.26 23.39 6.59
CA ASP A 134 -19.67 23.40 5.25
C ASP A 134 -18.63 22.29 5.12
N LYS A 135 -19.07 21.12 4.63
CA LYS A 135 -18.21 19.96 4.44
C LYS A 135 -17.26 20.11 3.25
N ILE A 136 -17.70 20.85 2.22
CA ILE A 136 -16.93 21.04 0.98
C ILE A 136 -15.78 22.02 1.23
N GLY A 137 -16.04 23.12 1.93
CA GLY A 137 -15.00 24.09 2.31
C GLY A 137 -13.88 23.44 3.10
N ILE A 138 -14.19 22.67 4.16
CA ILE A 138 -13.17 21.96 4.95
C ILE A 138 -12.42 20.91 4.11
N ALA A 139 -13.13 20.16 3.26
CA ALA A 139 -12.48 19.19 2.38
C ALA A 139 -11.50 19.88 1.40
N ARG A 140 -11.88 21.05 0.87
CA ARG A 140 -11.02 21.90 0.02
C ARG A 140 -9.80 22.38 0.78
N ASP A 141 -9.95 22.93 1.98
CA ASP A 141 -8.83 23.40 2.79
C ASP A 141 -7.82 22.28 3.09
N ILE A 142 -8.31 21.07 3.42
CA ILE A 142 -7.46 19.91 3.68
C ILE A 142 -6.68 19.50 2.42
N ILE A 143 -7.36 19.42 1.28
CA ILE A 143 -6.76 19.01 0.01
C ILE A 143 -5.75 20.07 -0.46
N GLU A 144 -6.08 21.36 -0.38
CA GLU A 144 -5.17 22.45 -0.75
C GLU A 144 -3.95 22.51 0.15
N ASN A 145 -4.11 22.29 1.46
CA ASN A 145 -2.98 22.17 2.38
C ASN A 145 -2.08 20.99 1.99
N LEU A 146 -2.63 19.84 1.63
CA LEU A 146 -1.84 18.70 1.14
C LEU A 146 -1.09 19.02 -0.15
N TYR A 147 -1.71 19.72 -1.10
CA TYR A 147 -1.03 20.19 -2.31
C TYR A 147 0.08 21.19 -1.99
N SER A 148 -0.12 22.08 -1.00
CA SER A 148 0.88 23.06 -0.58
C SER A 148 2.13 22.44 0.04
N GLN A 149 2.02 21.21 0.56
CA GLN A 149 3.14 20.43 1.09
C GLN A 149 4.02 19.82 -0.03
N GLY A 150 3.64 19.98 -1.30
CA GLY A 150 4.38 19.51 -2.47
C GLY A 150 4.15 18.04 -2.82
N GLU A 151 4.98 17.49 -3.72
CA GLU A 151 4.92 16.09 -4.17
C GLU A 151 5.06 15.05 -3.03
N MET A 152 5.50 15.49 -1.84
CA MET A 152 5.68 14.67 -0.63
C MET A 152 4.66 14.96 0.49
N GLY A 153 3.48 15.52 0.18
CA GLY A 153 2.37 15.56 1.15
C GLY A 153 2.10 14.16 1.74
N ASP A 154 1.60 14.09 2.99
CA ASP A 154 1.46 12.81 3.70
C ASP A 154 0.59 11.81 2.90
N GLY A 155 1.24 10.82 2.28
CA GLY A 155 0.60 9.79 1.46
C GLY A 155 -0.47 8.99 2.21
N ARG A 156 -0.45 8.97 3.54
CA ARG A 156 -1.48 8.35 4.37
C ARG A 156 -2.77 9.15 4.36
N VAL A 157 -2.67 10.48 4.37
CA VAL A 157 -3.83 11.38 4.31
C VAL A 157 -4.41 11.34 2.89
N TRP A 158 -3.57 11.34 1.85
CA TRP A 158 -4.00 11.08 0.48
C TRP A 158 -4.77 9.76 0.35
N PHE A 159 -4.19 8.67 0.87
CA PHE A 159 -4.86 7.37 0.88
C PHE A 159 -6.21 7.42 1.60
N ALA A 160 -6.27 8.07 2.76
CA ALA A 160 -7.49 8.21 3.53
C ALA A 160 -8.56 9.03 2.79
N LEU A 161 -8.19 10.14 2.12
CA LEU A 161 -9.11 10.95 1.32
C LEU A 161 -9.71 10.16 0.15
N PHE A 162 -8.87 9.47 -0.63
CA PHE A 162 -9.35 8.61 -1.73
C PHE A 162 -10.21 7.44 -1.23
N ARG A 163 -9.92 6.93 -0.04
CA ARG A 163 -10.75 5.88 0.55
C ARG A 163 -12.10 6.44 1.01
N LEU A 164 -12.12 7.57 1.71
CA LEU A 164 -13.35 8.21 2.18
C LEU A 164 -14.26 8.65 1.03
N SER A 165 -13.69 9.10 -0.08
CA SER A 165 -14.46 9.53 -1.26
C SER A 165 -15.26 8.41 -1.94
N THR A 166 -14.95 7.14 -1.63
CA THR A 166 -15.72 5.99 -2.11
C THR A 166 -16.97 5.70 -1.26
N ARG A 167 -17.09 6.30 -0.07
CA ARG A 167 -18.22 6.06 0.83
C ARG A 167 -19.48 6.78 0.32
N PRO A 168 -20.66 6.14 0.40
CA PRO A 168 -21.93 6.73 -0.03
C PRO A 168 -22.54 7.64 1.05
N ASP A 169 -21.73 8.52 1.64
CA ASP A 169 -22.17 9.48 2.66
C ASP A 169 -21.82 10.93 2.27
N GLN A 170 -22.38 11.90 3.00
CA GLN A 170 -22.17 13.33 2.71
C GLN A 170 -20.69 13.73 2.78
N VAL A 171 -19.90 13.07 3.64
CA VAL A 171 -18.46 13.31 3.78
C VAL A 171 -17.72 12.81 2.54
N GLY A 172 -18.01 11.57 2.11
CA GLY A 172 -17.43 10.97 0.93
C GLY A 172 -17.74 11.75 -0.34
N TRP A 173 -18.99 12.21 -0.51
CA TRP A 173 -19.39 13.03 -1.66
C TRP A 173 -18.67 14.39 -1.67
N ALA A 174 -18.61 15.08 -0.53
CA ALA A 174 -17.89 16.35 -0.44
C ALA A 174 -16.41 16.22 -0.80
N ILE A 175 -15.72 15.18 -0.28
CA ILE A 175 -14.32 14.92 -0.61
C ILE A 175 -14.16 14.57 -2.09
N ARG A 176 -15.07 13.73 -2.62
CA ARG A 176 -15.05 13.29 -4.01
C ARG A 176 -15.16 14.46 -4.98
N ASP A 177 -16.10 15.37 -4.74
CA ASP A 177 -16.33 16.52 -5.61
C ASP A 177 -15.11 17.43 -5.66
N VAL A 178 -14.51 17.72 -4.50
CA VAL A 178 -13.28 18.53 -4.42
C VAL A 178 -12.11 17.84 -5.12
N LEU A 179 -11.93 16.52 -4.94
CA LEU A 179 -10.87 15.78 -5.62
C LEU A 179 -11.06 15.78 -7.15
N MET A 180 -12.29 15.70 -7.64
CA MET A 180 -12.57 15.83 -9.08
C MET A 180 -12.31 17.24 -9.60
N GLU A 181 -12.68 18.27 -8.84
CA GLU A 181 -12.39 19.67 -9.18
C GLU A 181 -10.88 19.89 -9.31
N LYS A 182 -10.10 19.48 -8.31
CA LYS A 182 -8.63 19.59 -8.35
C LYS A 182 -7.99 18.75 -9.45
N SER A 183 -8.52 17.56 -9.73
CA SER A 183 -8.03 16.76 -10.86
C SER A 183 -8.23 17.47 -12.21
N LYS A 184 -9.32 18.22 -12.39
CA LYS A 184 -9.55 19.02 -13.61
C LYS A 184 -8.63 20.23 -13.67
N GLU A 185 -8.45 20.94 -12.55
CA GLU A 185 -7.51 22.06 -12.47
C GLU A 185 -6.08 21.65 -12.88
N GLU A 186 -5.61 20.49 -12.41
CA GLU A 186 -4.28 19.97 -12.75
C GLU A 186 -4.17 19.53 -14.22
N GLN A 187 -5.21 18.92 -14.78
CA GLN A 187 -5.25 18.58 -16.21
C GLN A 187 -5.19 19.84 -17.09
N GLU A 188 -5.96 20.87 -16.75
CA GLU A 188 -5.93 22.14 -17.48
C GLU A 188 -4.57 22.84 -17.38
N LYS A 189 -3.91 22.80 -16.22
CA LYS A 189 -2.55 23.34 -16.06
C LYS A 189 -1.55 22.57 -16.92
N ALA A 190 -1.62 21.24 -16.92
CA ALA A 190 -0.74 20.39 -17.74
C ALA A 190 -0.93 20.66 -19.23
N GLU A 191 -2.18 20.76 -19.69
CA GLU A 191 -2.51 21.11 -21.08
C GLU A 191 -2.00 22.49 -21.46
N LYS A 192 -2.14 23.50 -20.58
CA LYS A 192 -1.60 24.85 -20.79
C LYS A 192 -0.07 24.85 -20.90
N VAL A 193 0.63 24.07 -20.07
CA VAL A 193 2.09 23.92 -20.13
C VAL A 193 2.52 23.26 -21.44
N LEU A 194 1.88 22.16 -21.84
CA LEU A 194 2.16 21.47 -23.10
C LEU A 194 1.90 22.37 -24.31
N ALA A 195 0.77 23.09 -24.33
CA ALA A 195 0.45 24.05 -25.38
C ALA A 195 1.39 25.26 -25.44
N SER A 196 2.06 25.59 -24.33
CA SER A 196 3.06 26.66 -24.27
C SER A 196 4.42 26.17 -24.77
N GLN A 197 4.81 24.92 -24.47
CA GLN A 197 6.02 24.29 -25.00
C GLN A 197 5.94 24.12 -26.53
N ASP A 198 4.79 23.69 -27.06
CA ASP A 198 4.59 23.47 -28.50
C ASP A 198 4.59 24.78 -29.34
N LYS A 199 4.34 25.93 -28.70
CA LYS A 199 4.49 27.25 -29.33
C LYS A 199 5.92 27.76 -29.37
N THR A 200 6.81 27.21 -28.53
CA THR A 200 8.21 27.65 -28.46
C THR A 200 9.07 26.95 -29.53
N ASP A 201 8.66 25.75 -29.97
CA ASP A 201 9.40 24.93 -30.95
C ASP A 201 9.09 25.30 -32.43
N LYS A 202 8.04 26.10 -32.68
CA LYS A 202 7.70 26.63 -34.01
C LYS A 202 8.34 28.00 -34.30
N GLY A 203 9.26 28.46 -33.45
CA GLY A 203 9.79 29.83 -33.45
C GLY A 203 11.23 30.01 -33.91
N ILE A 204 11.95 28.96 -34.35
CA ILE A 204 13.30 29.12 -34.90
C ILE A 204 13.23 28.93 -36.43
N PRO A 205 13.24 30.00 -37.24
CA PRO A 205 13.58 29.87 -38.65
C PRO A 205 15.02 29.38 -38.70
N GLY A 206 15.22 28.15 -39.19
CA GLY A 206 16.56 27.63 -39.47
C GLY A 206 17.33 28.62 -40.35
N PRO A 207 18.66 28.75 -40.17
CA PRO A 207 19.45 29.70 -40.92
C PRO A 207 19.31 29.39 -42.42
N SER A 208 18.85 30.39 -43.17
CA SER A 208 18.87 30.37 -44.63
C SER A 208 20.31 30.27 -45.10
N ILE A 209 20.64 29.17 -45.76
CA ILE A 209 21.90 28.99 -46.47
C ILE A 209 21.75 29.74 -47.79
N GLU A 210 22.45 30.87 -47.92
CA GLU A 210 22.84 31.45 -49.22
C GLU A 210 24.06 30.72 -49.79
#